data_AF-A0A928CJ65-F1
#
_entry.id   AF-A0A928CJ65-F1
#
_cell.length_a   1.000
_cell.length_b   1.000
_cell.length_c   1.000
_cell.angle_alpha   90.00
_cell.angle_beta   90.00
_cell.angle_gamma   90.00
#
_symmetry.space_group_name_H-M   'P 1'
#
loop_
_entity.id
_entity.type
_entity.pdbx_description
1 polymer ?
#
loop_
_entity_poly.entity_id
_entity_poly.type
_entity_poly.pdbx_seq_one_letter_code
_entity_poly.pdbx_strand_id
1 'polypeptide(L)'
;MKTKIYILFTLIFIMLVNSCSSVFSAGVSGKVVDAESTTNPKEGIADVEIYSYVKEKNRDADFDSYKSGSRFSPTDDKYFIGHTTSNSDGTFTLNKLVWEAYFPDFGKTADYCTIYLLFYHPDYGLIKNDNPVIIMSDTTSNVVYQEMKKINSSTILNVNIIDAGTENLISNPMEVLISVPQNNSTKTYKQTITGNGNIKISYPRFSSGTTENKPNVKIKVYQTGTNQKYMQCFFDKENSNYKFLSESDSYIVQVEGTSFTTDIYVKPFELSVPTLQGQIQLNGSGSSTEIGTTEDDNKKIFLAYKGEDSKLHIFETSSSETTTYQQGDGANGSRITHGKFSDLGTGATWTNKTYTEKYTTLEIYVVVDCGSIEGKIDSTDKYQIKTIRSDKLSENLGLLNSFSEVGTLAL
;
A
#
# COMPACT_ATOMS: atom_id res chain seq x y z
N MET A 1 -50.40 34.75 -61.67
CA MET A 1 -50.29 33.32 -62.06
C MET A 1 -48.92 32.72 -61.75
N LYS A 2 -47.81 33.43 -62.00
CA LYS A 2 -46.42 32.96 -61.70
C LYS A 2 -46.18 32.60 -60.22
N THR A 3 -46.67 33.39 -59.26
CA THR A 3 -46.46 33.16 -57.81
C THR A 3 -47.08 31.85 -57.29
N LYS A 4 -48.20 31.40 -57.87
CA LYS A 4 -48.87 30.15 -57.47
C LYS A 4 -48.11 28.90 -57.96
N ILE A 5 -47.42 29.01 -59.10
CA ILE A 5 -46.57 27.92 -59.63
C ILE A 5 -45.31 27.77 -58.79
N TYR A 6 -44.70 28.88 -58.34
CA TYR A 6 -43.54 28.82 -57.45
C TYR A 6 -43.90 28.19 -56.11
N ILE A 7 -45.03 28.56 -55.49
CA ILE A 7 -45.47 27.95 -54.21
C ILE A 7 -45.69 26.44 -54.36
N LEU A 8 -46.30 25.98 -55.45
CA LEU A 8 -46.50 24.55 -55.69
C LEU A 8 -45.17 23.81 -55.89
N PHE A 9 -44.23 24.38 -56.65
CA PHE A 9 -42.89 23.81 -56.82
C PHE A 9 -42.12 23.77 -55.49
N THR A 10 -42.21 24.82 -54.68
CA THR A 10 -41.57 24.87 -53.35
C THR A 10 -42.19 23.84 -52.40
N LEU A 11 -43.50 23.63 -52.43
CA LEU A 11 -44.18 22.63 -51.60
C LEU A 11 -43.84 21.19 -52.00
N ILE A 12 -43.76 20.91 -53.31
CA ILE A 12 -43.31 19.62 -53.84
C ILE A 12 -41.83 19.38 -53.48
N PHE A 13 -41.00 20.42 -53.58
CA PHE A 13 -39.59 20.34 -53.19
C PHE A 13 -39.42 20.08 -51.68
N ILE A 14 -40.20 20.76 -50.83
CA ILE A 14 -40.24 20.55 -49.38
C ILE A 14 -40.74 19.14 -49.01
N MET A 15 -41.72 18.59 -49.74
CA MET A 15 -42.16 17.20 -49.55
C MET A 15 -41.09 16.19 -49.98
N LEU A 16 -40.35 16.48 -51.05
CA LEU A 16 -39.26 15.61 -51.51
C LEU A 16 -38.04 15.64 -50.59
N VAL A 17 -37.75 16.77 -49.91
CA VAL A 17 -36.65 16.83 -48.91
C VAL A 17 -37.03 16.33 -47.51
N ASN A 18 -38.30 16.06 -47.24
CA ASN A 18 -38.75 15.37 -46.01
C ASN A 18 -38.81 13.84 -46.18
N SER A 19 -37.95 13.27 -47.03
CA SER A 19 -37.77 11.82 -47.11
C SER A 19 -37.39 11.27 -45.73
N CYS A 20 -38.28 10.46 -45.15
CA CYS A 20 -38.11 9.85 -43.84
C CYS A 20 -36.85 8.96 -43.86
N SER A 21 -35.90 9.18 -42.94
CA SER A 21 -34.80 8.24 -42.75
C SER A 21 -35.35 6.87 -42.35
N SER A 22 -34.80 5.81 -42.95
CA SER A 22 -35.09 4.45 -42.51
C SER A 22 -34.14 4.09 -41.38
N VAL A 23 -34.69 3.62 -40.26
CA VAL A 23 -33.93 3.14 -39.10
C VAL A 23 -33.86 1.62 -39.18
N PHE A 24 -32.66 1.08 -39.13
CA PHE A 24 -32.38 -0.36 -39.20
C PHE A 24 -31.77 -0.85 -37.90
N SER A 25 -31.90 -2.14 -37.63
CA SER A 25 -31.23 -2.78 -36.50
C SER A 25 -30.61 -4.12 -36.90
N ALA A 26 -29.46 -4.47 -36.34
CA ALA A 26 -28.84 -5.78 -36.52
C ALA A 26 -27.99 -6.17 -35.30
N GLY A 27 -27.42 -7.37 -35.34
CA GLY A 27 -26.45 -7.84 -34.35
C GLY A 27 -25.13 -8.26 -34.98
N VAL A 28 -24.05 -8.16 -34.21
CA VAL A 28 -22.74 -8.73 -34.56
C VAL A 28 -22.28 -9.60 -33.40
N SER A 29 -21.82 -10.81 -33.70
CA SER A 29 -21.15 -11.66 -32.71
C SER A 29 -19.79 -12.13 -33.22
N GLY A 30 -18.95 -12.54 -32.28
CA GLY A 30 -17.60 -12.99 -32.60
C GLY A 30 -16.84 -13.56 -31.40
N LYS A 31 -15.55 -13.77 -31.63
CA LYS A 31 -14.59 -14.24 -30.62
C LYS A 31 -13.30 -13.43 -30.71
N VAL A 32 -12.80 -13.00 -29.56
CA VAL A 32 -11.48 -12.38 -29.42
C VAL A 32 -10.55 -13.39 -28.74
N VAL A 33 -9.38 -13.63 -29.32
CA VAL A 33 -8.43 -14.66 -28.86
C VAL A 33 -7.03 -14.10 -28.71
N ASP A 34 -6.23 -14.75 -27.87
CA ASP A 34 -4.82 -14.46 -27.75
C ASP A 34 -4.06 -15.01 -28.96
N ALA A 35 -3.48 -14.10 -29.76
CA ALA A 35 -2.72 -14.42 -30.96
C ALA A 35 -1.54 -15.36 -30.67
N GLU A 36 -1.01 -15.31 -29.45
CA GLU A 36 0.16 -16.05 -28.98
C GLU A 36 -0.21 -17.36 -28.28
N SER A 37 -1.51 -17.65 -28.11
CA SER A 37 -1.97 -18.93 -27.57
C SER A 37 -1.53 -20.09 -28.48
N THR A 38 -0.98 -21.13 -27.87
CA THR A 38 -0.58 -22.38 -28.55
C THR A 38 -1.70 -23.42 -28.58
N THR A 39 -2.86 -23.12 -27.99
CA THR A 39 -4.02 -24.01 -27.92
C THR A 39 -4.82 -24.00 -29.23
N ASN A 40 -5.52 -25.10 -29.52
CA ASN A 40 -6.45 -25.18 -30.65
C ASN A 40 -7.82 -25.75 -30.18
N PRO A 41 -8.89 -24.94 -30.19
CA PRO A 41 -8.94 -23.54 -30.63
C PRO A 41 -8.13 -22.62 -29.70
N LYS A 42 -7.68 -21.47 -30.23
CA LYS A 42 -6.95 -20.46 -29.44
C LYS A 42 -7.77 -20.01 -28.23
N GLU A 43 -7.06 -19.73 -27.14
CA GLU A 43 -7.63 -19.25 -25.88
C GLU A 43 -8.30 -17.88 -26.09
N GLY A 44 -9.53 -17.76 -25.57
CA GLY A 44 -10.28 -16.51 -25.65
C GLY A 44 -9.81 -15.48 -24.63
N ILE A 45 -9.90 -14.20 -24.99
CA ILE A 45 -9.56 -13.10 -24.08
C ILE A 45 -10.84 -12.58 -23.45
N ALA A 46 -10.95 -12.71 -22.12
CA ALA A 46 -12.04 -12.16 -21.34
C ALA A 46 -11.97 -10.63 -21.24
N ASP A 47 -13.11 -9.99 -20.97
CA ASP A 47 -13.20 -8.57 -20.60
C ASP A 47 -12.63 -7.59 -21.65
N VAL A 48 -12.57 -7.99 -22.92
CA VAL A 48 -12.23 -7.09 -24.03
C VAL A 48 -13.42 -6.19 -24.28
N GLU A 49 -13.24 -4.88 -24.20
CA GLU A 49 -14.26 -3.90 -24.58
C GLU A 49 -14.25 -3.76 -26.10
N ILE A 50 -15.39 -4.04 -26.75
CA ILE A 50 -15.56 -3.97 -28.20
C ILE A 50 -16.47 -2.79 -28.54
N TYR A 51 -15.96 -1.84 -29.31
CA TYR A 51 -16.66 -0.63 -29.73
C TYR A 51 -16.99 -0.69 -31.21
N SER A 52 -18.17 -0.20 -31.60
CA SER A 52 -18.67 -0.29 -32.97
C SER A 52 -19.02 1.06 -33.59
N TYR A 53 -18.67 1.20 -34.87
CA TYR A 53 -18.81 2.43 -35.63
C TYR A 53 -19.40 2.18 -37.02
N VAL A 54 -20.21 3.12 -37.51
CA VAL A 54 -20.74 3.12 -38.90
C VAL A 54 -19.83 3.84 -39.89
N LYS A 55 -18.72 4.45 -39.42
CA LYS A 55 -17.76 5.17 -40.26
C LYS A 55 -16.31 4.86 -39.88
N GLU A 56 -15.54 4.41 -40.86
CA GLU A 56 -14.10 4.15 -40.81
C GLU A 56 -13.32 5.30 -40.18
N LYS A 57 -13.51 6.51 -40.73
CA LYS A 57 -12.77 7.72 -40.33
C LYS A 57 -12.92 8.03 -38.83
N ASN A 58 -14.09 7.75 -38.25
CA ASN A 58 -14.37 8.05 -36.85
C ASN A 58 -13.75 7.00 -35.93
N ARG A 59 -13.86 5.72 -36.31
CA ARG A 59 -13.14 4.61 -35.68
C ARG A 59 -11.63 4.84 -35.70
N ASP A 60 -11.09 5.32 -36.81
CA ASP A 60 -9.67 5.64 -36.96
C ASP A 60 -9.26 6.86 -36.13
N ALA A 61 -10.07 7.92 -36.08
CA ALA A 61 -9.79 9.08 -35.25
C ALA A 61 -9.74 8.73 -33.76
N ASP A 62 -10.67 7.91 -33.27
CA ASP A 62 -10.65 7.42 -31.89
C ASP A 62 -9.43 6.55 -31.63
N PHE A 63 -9.08 5.67 -32.57
CA PHE A 63 -7.85 4.86 -32.49
C PHE A 63 -6.58 5.71 -32.43
N ASP A 64 -6.47 6.73 -33.28
CA ASP A 64 -5.30 7.61 -33.35
C ASP A 64 -5.19 8.52 -32.13
N SER A 65 -6.33 8.80 -31.47
CA SER A 65 -6.37 9.57 -30.21
C SER A 65 -5.95 8.76 -28.98
N TYR A 66 -5.96 7.43 -29.08
CA TYR A 66 -5.63 6.54 -27.98
C TYR A 66 -4.16 6.68 -27.57
N LYS A 67 -3.96 6.85 -26.26
CA LYS A 67 -2.63 6.87 -25.65
C LYS A 67 -2.39 5.56 -24.93
N SER A 68 -1.33 4.86 -25.31
CA SER A 68 -0.92 3.62 -24.63
C SER A 68 -0.83 3.82 -23.12
N GLY A 69 -1.44 2.91 -22.35
CA GLY A 69 -1.51 2.96 -20.89
C GLY A 69 -2.68 3.77 -20.31
N SER A 70 -3.51 4.41 -21.15
CA SER A 70 -4.77 5.01 -20.71
C SER A 70 -5.95 4.05 -20.86
N ARG A 71 -7.03 4.28 -20.10
CA ARG A 71 -8.32 3.64 -20.39
C ARG A 71 -8.87 4.23 -21.67
N PHE A 72 -9.17 3.40 -22.65
CA PHE A 72 -9.81 3.86 -23.87
C PHE A 72 -11.26 4.27 -23.56
N SER A 73 -11.69 5.36 -24.19
CA SER A 73 -13.08 5.79 -24.23
C SER A 73 -13.29 6.42 -25.59
N PRO A 74 -14.32 6.01 -26.35
CA PRO A 74 -14.64 6.64 -27.62
C PRO A 74 -14.98 8.12 -27.40
N THR A 75 -14.72 8.95 -28.41
CA THR A 75 -15.28 10.30 -28.40
C THR A 75 -16.81 10.20 -28.56
N ASP A 76 -17.55 11.09 -27.90
CA ASP A 76 -19.03 11.12 -27.97
C ASP A 76 -19.49 11.58 -29.36
N ASP A 77 -19.33 10.70 -30.34
CA ASP A 77 -19.64 10.91 -31.74
C ASP A 77 -20.90 10.12 -32.11
N LYS A 78 -21.81 10.76 -32.84
CA LYS A 78 -23.00 10.16 -33.45
C LYS A 78 -22.73 8.93 -34.34
N TYR A 79 -21.47 8.67 -34.71
CA TYR A 79 -21.09 7.49 -35.49
C TYR A 79 -20.63 6.30 -34.64
N PHE A 80 -20.47 6.48 -33.33
CA PHE A 80 -20.37 5.38 -32.36
C PHE A 80 -21.78 4.87 -32.05
N ILE A 81 -22.01 3.57 -32.27
CA ILE A 81 -23.37 3.00 -32.28
C ILE A 81 -23.57 1.89 -31.24
N GLY A 82 -22.55 1.57 -30.46
CA GLY A 82 -22.67 0.59 -29.38
C GLY A 82 -21.34 -0.01 -28.96
N HIS A 83 -21.33 -0.61 -27.78
CA HIS A 83 -20.21 -1.40 -27.28
C HIS A 83 -20.72 -2.64 -26.53
N THR A 84 -19.83 -3.60 -26.32
CA THR A 84 -20.05 -4.80 -25.50
C THR A 84 -18.72 -5.22 -24.87
N THR A 85 -18.75 -6.28 -24.07
CA THR A 85 -17.55 -6.87 -23.45
C THR A 85 -17.52 -8.37 -23.77
N SER A 86 -16.33 -8.93 -24.02
CA SER A 86 -16.18 -10.37 -24.23
C SER A 86 -16.36 -11.16 -22.93
N ASN A 87 -16.96 -12.34 -23.05
CA ASN A 87 -17.12 -13.32 -21.98
C ASN A 87 -15.77 -13.98 -21.63
N SER A 88 -15.76 -14.81 -20.58
CA SER A 88 -14.58 -15.55 -20.12
C SER A 88 -13.91 -16.42 -21.19
N ASP A 89 -14.65 -16.86 -22.21
CA ASP A 89 -14.14 -17.66 -23.33
C ASP A 89 -13.79 -16.81 -24.57
N GLY A 90 -13.80 -15.49 -24.44
CA GLY A 90 -13.55 -14.51 -25.51
C GLY A 90 -14.71 -14.27 -26.46
N THR A 91 -15.85 -14.94 -26.30
CA THR A 91 -17.03 -14.70 -27.14
C THR A 91 -17.69 -13.37 -26.79
N PHE A 92 -18.27 -12.69 -27.79
CA PHE A 92 -19.01 -11.45 -27.55
C PHE A 92 -20.22 -11.33 -28.48
N THR A 93 -21.17 -10.49 -28.10
CA THR A 93 -22.30 -10.11 -28.95
C THR A 93 -22.64 -8.65 -28.74
N LEU A 94 -22.63 -7.89 -29.84
CA LEU A 94 -23.19 -6.55 -29.95
C LEU A 94 -24.63 -6.68 -30.42
N ASN A 95 -25.57 -6.50 -29.49
CA ASN A 95 -26.99 -6.56 -29.78
C ASN A 95 -27.50 -5.17 -30.21
N LYS A 96 -28.41 -5.15 -31.19
CA LYS A 96 -29.18 -3.96 -31.59
C LYS A 96 -28.31 -2.77 -32.02
N LEU A 97 -27.38 -3.01 -32.94
CA LEU A 97 -26.71 -1.94 -33.66
C LEU A 97 -27.73 -1.22 -34.54
N VAL A 98 -27.95 0.07 -34.28
CA VAL A 98 -28.92 0.89 -34.99
C VAL A 98 -28.21 1.84 -35.94
N TRP A 99 -28.66 1.91 -37.20
CA TRP A 99 -28.17 2.90 -38.16
C TRP A 99 -29.32 3.49 -38.99
N GLU A 100 -29.06 4.67 -39.54
CA GLU A 100 -30.00 5.38 -40.41
C GLU A 100 -29.48 5.41 -41.85
N ALA A 101 -30.36 5.13 -42.82
CA ALA A 101 -30.08 5.35 -44.23
C ALA A 101 -31.14 6.25 -44.86
N TYR A 102 -30.69 7.24 -45.64
CA TYR A 102 -31.55 8.15 -46.40
C TYR A 102 -32.03 7.56 -47.72
N PHE A 103 -31.24 6.65 -48.30
CA PHE A 103 -31.52 5.99 -49.57
C PHE A 103 -31.22 4.48 -49.43
N PRO A 104 -32.15 3.71 -48.82
CA PRO A 104 -31.93 2.29 -48.64
C PRO A 104 -32.05 1.52 -49.96
N ASP A 105 -31.12 0.61 -50.23
CA ASP A 105 -31.07 -0.10 -51.52
C ASP A 105 -32.16 -1.19 -51.62
N PHE A 106 -32.44 -1.87 -50.49
CA PHE A 106 -33.32 -3.05 -50.46
C PHE A 106 -34.51 -2.91 -49.48
N GLY A 107 -34.64 -1.76 -48.80
CA GLY A 107 -35.67 -1.53 -47.79
C GLY A 107 -35.37 -2.21 -46.44
N LYS A 108 -36.33 -2.16 -45.51
CA LYS A 108 -36.16 -2.43 -44.05
C LYS A 108 -35.47 -3.74 -43.66
N THR A 109 -35.53 -4.78 -44.49
CA THR A 109 -35.18 -6.17 -44.10
C THR A 109 -33.97 -6.74 -44.84
N ALA A 110 -33.36 -6.00 -45.75
CA ALA A 110 -32.23 -6.51 -46.54
C ALA A 110 -31.16 -5.44 -46.83
N ASP A 111 -31.20 -4.31 -46.13
CA ASP A 111 -30.19 -3.28 -46.31
C ASP A 111 -28.90 -3.65 -45.56
N TYR A 112 -27.76 -3.22 -46.11
CA TYR A 112 -26.45 -3.57 -45.60
C TYR A 112 -25.78 -2.37 -44.95
N CYS A 113 -25.04 -2.62 -43.87
CA CYS A 113 -24.20 -1.62 -43.24
C CYS A 113 -22.81 -2.19 -42.99
N THR A 114 -21.80 -1.40 -43.28
CA THR A 114 -20.41 -1.72 -42.96
C THR A 114 -20.09 -1.20 -41.56
N ILE A 115 -19.67 -2.11 -40.69
CA ILE A 115 -19.33 -1.84 -39.30
C ILE A 115 -17.82 -1.95 -39.09
N TYR A 116 -17.28 -0.95 -38.43
CA TYR A 116 -15.88 -0.86 -38.06
C TYR A 116 -15.78 -1.05 -36.54
N LEU A 117 -14.84 -1.88 -36.09
CA LEU A 117 -14.71 -2.28 -34.69
C LEU A 117 -13.36 -1.84 -34.11
N LEU A 118 -13.39 -1.50 -32.82
CA LEU A 118 -12.20 -1.40 -31.98
C LEU A 118 -12.29 -2.40 -30.84
N PHE A 119 -11.16 -3.02 -30.51
CA PHE A 119 -11.03 -3.94 -29.38
C PHE A 119 -10.02 -3.36 -28.41
N TYR A 120 -10.45 -3.11 -27.18
CA TYR A 120 -9.62 -2.60 -26.11
C TYR A 120 -9.52 -3.61 -24.97
N HIS A 121 -8.31 -3.87 -24.51
CA HIS A 121 -8.07 -4.57 -23.24
C HIS A 121 -6.82 -3.99 -22.55
N PRO A 122 -6.80 -3.83 -21.22
CA PRO A 122 -5.65 -3.27 -20.51
C PRO A 122 -4.31 -3.96 -20.79
N ASP A 123 -4.33 -5.29 -20.97
CA ASP A 123 -3.13 -6.09 -21.25
C ASP A 123 -2.79 -6.29 -22.73
N TYR A 124 -3.72 -6.03 -23.65
CA TYR A 124 -3.52 -6.23 -25.10
C TYR A 124 -3.53 -4.91 -25.90
N GLY A 125 -3.91 -3.80 -25.27
CA GLY A 125 -3.99 -2.49 -25.88
C GLY A 125 -5.26 -2.29 -26.69
N LEU A 126 -5.22 -1.33 -27.61
CA LEU A 126 -6.28 -1.02 -28.55
C LEU A 126 -5.88 -1.54 -29.94
N ILE A 127 -6.77 -2.26 -30.60
CA ILE A 127 -6.58 -2.70 -31.99
C ILE A 127 -7.85 -2.46 -32.81
N LYS A 128 -7.67 -2.30 -34.12
CA LYS A 128 -8.76 -2.19 -35.10
C LYS A 128 -9.02 -3.57 -35.72
N ASN A 129 -10.25 -3.84 -36.14
CA ASN A 129 -10.47 -4.95 -37.05
C ASN A 129 -9.84 -4.67 -38.42
N ASP A 130 -9.08 -5.63 -38.95
CA ASP A 130 -8.49 -5.53 -40.29
C ASP A 130 -9.57 -5.58 -41.39
N ASN A 131 -10.61 -6.39 -41.17
CA ASN A 131 -11.71 -6.57 -42.11
C ASN A 131 -13.00 -5.99 -41.51
N PRO A 132 -13.60 -4.95 -42.14
CA PRO A 132 -14.88 -4.42 -41.69
C PRO A 132 -16.00 -5.48 -41.82
N VAL A 133 -16.97 -5.40 -40.91
CA VAL A 133 -18.06 -6.37 -40.80
C VAL A 133 -19.25 -5.85 -41.57
N ILE A 134 -19.68 -6.58 -42.59
CA ILE A 134 -20.93 -6.26 -43.30
C ILE A 134 -22.07 -6.96 -42.57
N ILE A 135 -22.99 -6.17 -42.04
CA ILE A 135 -24.24 -6.65 -41.43
C ILE A 135 -25.41 -6.39 -42.36
N MET A 136 -26.42 -7.24 -42.26
CA MET A 136 -27.70 -7.06 -42.93
C MET A 136 -28.77 -6.77 -41.87
N SER A 137 -29.67 -5.84 -42.17
CA SER A 137 -30.79 -5.49 -41.29
C SER A 137 -31.60 -6.71 -40.85
N ASP A 138 -32.06 -6.70 -39.61
CA ASP A 138 -32.84 -7.76 -38.95
C ASP A 138 -32.13 -9.12 -38.83
N THR A 139 -30.80 -9.15 -38.98
CA THR A 139 -29.99 -10.36 -38.78
C THR A 139 -28.87 -10.17 -37.76
N THR A 140 -28.38 -11.27 -37.21
CA THR A 140 -27.14 -11.30 -36.42
C THR A 140 -26.08 -12.07 -37.20
N SER A 141 -24.96 -11.41 -37.49
CA SER A 141 -23.85 -12.03 -38.22
C SER A 141 -22.78 -12.55 -37.26
N ASN A 142 -22.38 -13.82 -37.39
CA ASN A 142 -21.38 -14.49 -36.55
C ASN A 142 -20.04 -14.61 -37.29
N VAL A 143 -19.34 -13.49 -37.48
CA VAL A 143 -18.24 -13.40 -38.47
C VAL A 143 -16.96 -12.80 -37.92
N VAL A 144 -16.95 -12.34 -36.67
CA VAL A 144 -15.77 -11.64 -36.15
C VAL A 144 -14.87 -12.60 -35.39
N TYR A 145 -13.67 -12.79 -35.91
CA TYR A 145 -12.59 -13.47 -35.23
C TYR A 145 -11.41 -12.52 -35.14
N GLN A 146 -11.08 -12.07 -33.93
CA GLN A 146 -10.03 -11.08 -33.70
C GLN A 146 -8.92 -11.66 -32.85
N GLU A 147 -7.70 -11.62 -33.36
CA GLU A 147 -6.52 -11.97 -32.56
C GLU A 147 -5.89 -10.70 -31.97
N MET A 148 -5.50 -10.75 -30.69
CA MET A 148 -4.76 -9.67 -30.03
C MET A 148 -3.42 -10.21 -29.51
N LYS A 149 -2.36 -9.38 -29.55
CA LYS A 149 -1.05 -9.70 -28.96
C LYS A 149 -0.90 -9.01 -27.62
N LYS A 150 -0.34 -9.73 -26.64
CA LYS A 150 -0.23 -9.21 -25.29
C LYS A 150 0.90 -8.18 -25.20
N ILE A 151 0.57 -6.97 -24.74
CA ILE A 151 1.52 -5.84 -24.61
C ILE A 151 1.99 -5.63 -23.16
N ASN A 152 1.19 -6.05 -22.17
CA ASN A 152 1.55 -5.99 -20.76
C ASN A 152 1.57 -7.39 -20.13
N SER A 153 2.56 -7.63 -19.28
CA SER A 153 2.57 -8.77 -18.37
C SER A 153 2.00 -8.35 -17.02
N SER A 154 1.40 -9.30 -16.31
CA SER A 154 0.86 -9.09 -14.97
C SER A 154 1.43 -10.13 -14.01
N THR A 155 1.78 -9.70 -12.81
CA THR A 155 2.30 -10.56 -11.73
C THR A 155 1.53 -10.27 -10.45
N ILE A 156 1.22 -11.31 -9.69
CA ILE A 156 0.71 -11.18 -8.32
C ILE A 156 1.91 -11.07 -7.39
N LEU A 157 2.12 -9.91 -6.77
CA LEU A 157 3.14 -9.72 -5.77
C LEU A 157 2.59 -10.10 -4.39
N ASN A 158 3.09 -11.17 -3.80
CA ASN A 158 2.80 -11.58 -2.43
C ASN A 158 3.82 -10.89 -1.50
N VAL A 159 3.35 -9.95 -0.68
CA VAL A 159 4.17 -9.17 0.24
C VAL A 159 3.96 -9.69 1.65
N ASN A 160 5.03 -10.12 2.30
CA ASN A 160 5.06 -10.39 3.73
C ASN A 160 5.74 -9.21 4.43
N ILE A 161 5.12 -8.66 5.47
CA ILE A 161 5.67 -7.57 6.27
C ILE A 161 6.06 -8.15 7.62
N ILE A 162 7.38 -8.21 7.86
CA ILE A 162 7.99 -8.90 8.99
C ILE A 162 8.54 -7.87 9.97
N ASP A 163 8.20 -8.00 11.24
CA ASP A 163 8.89 -7.29 12.32
C ASP A 163 10.29 -7.89 12.48
N ALA A 164 11.33 -7.12 12.17
CA ALA A 164 12.71 -7.59 12.25
C ALA A 164 13.18 -7.87 13.69
N GLY A 165 12.50 -7.33 14.71
CA GLY A 165 12.79 -7.65 16.11
C GLY A 165 12.36 -9.06 16.49
N THR A 166 11.15 -9.45 16.09
CA THR A 166 10.51 -10.72 16.48
C THR A 166 10.50 -11.80 15.40
N GLU A 167 10.81 -11.43 14.15
CA GLU A 167 10.71 -12.25 12.93
C GLU A 167 9.28 -12.77 12.64
N ASN A 168 8.28 -12.20 13.29
CA ASN A 168 6.88 -12.52 13.04
C ASN A 168 6.26 -11.55 12.03
N LEU A 169 5.15 -11.96 11.42
CA LEU A 169 4.32 -11.07 10.63
C LEU A 169 3.78 -9.93 11.51
N ILE A 170 3.84 -8.71 10.98
CA ILE A 170 3.34 -7.53 11.69
C ILE A 170 1.83 -7.61 11.88
N SER A 171 1.34 -7.25 13.07
CA SER A 171 -0.11 -7.20 13.36
C SER A 171 -0.73 -5.82 13.12
N ASN A 172 0.11 -4.79 12.91
CA ASN A 172 -0.34 -3.44 12.60
C ASN A 172 -0.57 -3.27 11.09
N PRO A 173 -1.61 -2.52 10.68
CA PRO A 173 -1.84 -2.20 9.28
C PRO A 173 -0.74 -1.27 8.75
N MET A 174 -0.25 -1.63 7.56
CA MET A 174 0.81 -0.94 6.84
C MET A 174 0.34 -0.55 5.45
N GLU A 175 0.63 0.67 5.02
CA GLU A 175 0.45 1.11 3.65
C GLU A 175 1.66 0.69 2.82
N VAL A 176 1.40 -0.11 1.79
CA VAL A 176 2.40 -0.58 0.83
C VAL A 176 2.22 0.19 -0.47
N LEU A 177 3.29 0.85 -0.90
CA LEU A 177 3.39 1.55 -2.19
C LEU A 177 4.36 0.81 -3.09
N ILE A 178 3.89 0.35 -4.25
CA ILE A 178 4.71 -0.31 -5.27
C ILE A 178 4.80 0.57 -6.49
N SER A 179 6.00 1.05 -6.81
CA SER A 179 6.28 1.80 -8.02
C SER A 179 6.85 0.88 -9.09
N VAL A 180 6.08 0.69 -10.17
CA VAL A 180 6.39 -0.23 -11.26
C VAL A 180 6.77 0.58 -12.51
N PRO A 181 7.99 0.40 -13.05
CA PRO A 181 8.41 1.04 -14.30
C PRO A 181 7.47 0.71 -15.45
N GLN A 182 7.12 1.74 -16.23
CA GLN A 182 6.42 1.64 -17.50
C GLN A 182 7.35 2.18 -18.61
N ASN A 183 6.94 2.08 -19.88
CA ASN A 183 7.79 2.51 -21.01
C ASN A 183 8.26 3.96 -20.88
N ASN A 184 7.36 4.88 -20.48
CA ASN A 184 7.64 6.32 -20.39
C ASN A 184 7.19 6.94 -19.06
N SER A 185 6.90 6.12 -18.05
CA SER A 185 6.33 6.58 -16.78
C SER A 185 6.55 5.57 -15.66
N THR A 186 5.99 5.84 -14.49
CA THR A 186 5.94 4.90 -13.37
C THR A 186 4.49 4.81 -12.91
N LYS A 187 4.00 3.59 -12.73
CA LYS A 187 2.67 3.33 -12.18
C LYS A 187 2.81 2.92 -10.72
N THR A 188 2.08 3.60 -9.84
CA THR A 188 2.10 3.31 -8.40
C THR A 188 0.86 2.52 -8.02
N TYR A 189 1.06 1.39 -7.35
CA TYR A 189 0.01 0.58 -6.73
C TYR A 189 0.05 0.81 -5.23
N LYS A 190 -1.12 0.92 -4.60
CA LYS A 190 -1.26 1.23 -3.18
C LYS A 190 -2.24 0.27 -2.53
N GLN A 191 -1.86 -0.33 -1.39
CA GLN A 191 -2.73 -1.21 -0.62
C GLN A 191 -2.36 -1.19 0.86
N THR A 192 -3.36 -1.31 1.73
CA THR A 192 -3.13 -1.55 3.15
C THR A 192 -3.03 -3.05 3.41
N ILE A 193 -1.94 -3.49 4.04
CA ILE A 193 -1.62 -4.89 4.34
C ILE A 193 -1.38 -5.03 5.85
N THR A 194 -1.91 -6.11 6.44
CA THR A 194 -1.61 -6.50 7.83
C THR A 194 -0.98 -7.88 7.80
N GLY A 195 0.29 -7.98 8.17
CA GLY A 195 1.06 -9.22 8.07
C GLY A 195 1.42 -9.56 6.62
N ASN A 196 0.48 -10.11 5.85
CA ASN A 196 0.70 -10.47 4.45
C ASN A 196 -0.45 -10.04 3.53
N GLY A 197 -0.15 -9.88 2.25
CA GLY A 197 -1.15 -9.49 1.25
C GLY A 197 -0.65 -9.70 -0.18
N ASN A 198 -1.59 -9.68 -1.13
CA ASN A 198 -1.28 -9.76 -2.54
C ASN A 198 -1.65 -8.46 -3.26
N ILE A 199 -0.81 -8.04 -4.20
CA ILE A 199 -1.05 -6.88 -5.07
C ILE A 199 -0.81 -7.32 -6.52
N LYS A 200 -1.84 -7.30 -7.36
CA LYS A 200 -1.68 -7.55 -8.80
C LYS A 200 -1.07 -6.31 -9.46
N ILE A 201 0.13 -6.47 -10.00
CA ILE A 201 0.84 -5.44 -10.75
C ILE A 201 0.88 -5.78 -12.23
N SER A 202 0.88 -4.75 -13.08
CA SER A 202 0.99 -4.85 -14.54
C SER A 202 2.11 -3.93 -15.04
N TYR A 203 2.86 -4.41 -16.03
CA TYR A 203 4.02 -3.74 -16.62
C TYR A 203 4.20 -4.12 -18.10
N PRO A 204 4.89 -3.29 -18.90
CA PRO A 204 5.14 -3.57 -20.31
C PRO A 204 5.88 -4.88 -20.46
N ARG A 205 5.35 -5.77 -21.29
CA ARG A 205 5.95 -7.08 -21.54
C ARG A 205 7.31 -6.97 -22.22
N PHE A 206 7.54 -5.91 -23.00
CA PHE A 206 8.81 -5.65 -23.66
C PHE A 206 9.27 -4.23 -23.32
N SER A 207 10.47 -4.08 -22.75
CA SER A 207 11.08 -2.78 -22.44
C SER A 207 11.83 -2.19 -23.64
N SER A 208 12.43 -3.06 -24.47
CA SER A 208 13.00 -2.73 -25.78
C SER A 208 13.26 -4.02 -26.57
N GLY A 209 12.64 -4.18 -27.73
CA GLY A 209 12.82 -5.38 -28.57
C GLY A 209 11.88 -6.53 -28.21
N THR A 210 12.36 -7.77 -28.33
CA THR A 210 11.54 -8.99 -28.24
C THR A 210 11.77 -9.81 -26.96
N THR A 211 12.64 -9.36 -26.06
CA THR A 211 12.92 -10.05 -24.79
C THR A 211 11.92 -9.62 -23.73
N GLU A 212 11.29 -10.60 -23.08
CA GLU A 212 10.32 -10.32 -22.01
C GLU A 212 10.98 -9.54 -20.86
N ASN A 213 10.29 -8.51 -20.42
CA ASN A 213 10.73 -7.57 -19.42
C ASN A 213 10.61 -8.17 -18.02
N LYS A 214 11.66 -8.01 -17.22
CA LYS A 214 11.71 -8.36 -15.80
C LYS A 214 12.01 -7.10 -15.00
N PRO A 215 10.99 -6.28 -14.70
CA PRO A 215 11.22 -4.95 -14.17
C PRO A 215 11.69 -5.00 -12.72
N ASN A 216 12.54 -4.04 -12.37
CA ASN A 216 12.87 -3.74 -10.97
C ASN A 216 11.76 -2.83 -10.40
N VAL A 217 10.98 -3.37 -9.47
CA VAL A 217 9.92 -2.61 -8.78
C VAL A 217 10.45 -2.06 -7.47
N LYS A 218 9.99 -0.85 -7.11
CA LYS A 218 10.33 -0.20 -5.84
C LYS A 218 9.19 -0.36 -4.86
N ILE A 219 9.47 -0.87 -3.66
CA ILE A 219 8.48 -1.13 -2.62
C ILE A 219 8.81 -0.24 -1.42
N LYS A 220 7.82 0.53 -0.98
CA LYS A 220 7.86 1.35 0.23
C LYS A 220 6.74 0.94 1.17
N VAL A 221 7.04 0.84 2.46
CA VAL A 221 6.09 0.44 3.49
C VAL A 221 6.09 1.47 4.62
N TYR A 222 4.90 1.95 4.99
CA TYR A 222 4.71 2.92 6.05
C TYR A 222 3.55 2.48 6.95
N GLN A 223 3.66 2.70 8.26
CA GLN A 223 2.54 2.45 9.15
C GLN A 223 1.43 3.50 8.94
N THR A 224 0.19 3.04 8.80
CA THR A 224 -0.97 3.93 8.70
C THR A 224 -1.36 4.49 10.07
N GLY A 225 -1.83 5.73 10.11
CA GLY A 225 -2.33 6.39 11.33
C GLY A 225 -1.33 7.38 11.96
N THR A 226 -1.74 8.03 13.06
CA THR A 226 -0.96 9.08 13.73
C THR A 226 0.13 8.53 14.66
N ASN A 227 0.02 7.27 15.08
CA ASN A 227 0.94 6.64 16.03
C ASN A 227 1.90 5.71 15.27
N GLN A 228 2.67 6.30 14.35
CA GLN A 228 3.68 5.56 13.59
C GLN A 228 4.80 5.13 14.52
N LYS A 229 4.90 3.83 14.74
CA LYS A 229 5.95 3.19 15.54
C LYS A 229 6.97 2.48 14.67
N TYR A 230 6.59 2.03 13.47
CA TYR A 230 7.44 1.22 12.61
C TYR A 230 7.98 1.99 11.39
N MET A 231 9.21 1.64 11.00
CA MET A 231 9.86 2.14 9.80
C MET A 231 10.49 0.98 9.03
N GLN A 232 10.44 1.04 7.70
CA GLN A 232 11.02 0.01 6.84
C GLN A 232 12.54 -0.06 7.03
N CYS A 233 13.08 -1.28 6.98
CA CYS A 233 14.51 -1.53 7.05
C CYS A 233 14.96 -2.54 5.99
N PHE A 234 16.23 -2.47 5.62
CA PHE A 234 16.90 -3.43 4.78
C PHE A 234 17.59 -4.49 5.64
N PHE A 235 17.38 -5.77 5.33
CA PHE A 235 18.12 -6.87 5.93
C PHE A 235 19.44 -7.08 5.17
N ASP A 236 20.54 -6.73 5.82
CA ASP A 236 21.88 -7.03 5.34
C ASP A 236 22.24 -8.45 5.76
N LYS A 237 22.18 -9.37 4.79
CA LYS A 237 22.47 -10.78 5.00
C LYS A 237 23.92 -11.04 5.39
N GLU A 238 24.87 -10.23 4.93
CA GLU A 238 26.30 -10.42 5.21
C GLU A 238 26.60 -10.16 6.68
N ASN A 239 26.01 -9.08 7.21
CA ASN A 239 26.20 -8.67 8.60
C ASN A 239 25.09 -9.14 9.54
N SER A 240 24.08 -9.84 9.02
CA SER A 240 22.88 -10.27 9.75
C SER A 240 22.23 -9.13 10.55
N ASN A 241 22.14 -7.95 9.94
CA ASN A 241 21.62 -6.74 10.59
C ASN A 241 20.49 -6.08 9.78
N TYR A 242 19.80 -5.14 10.41
CA TYR A 242 18.64 -4.43 9.87
C TYR A 242 18.89 -2.92 9.87
N LYS A 243 19.18 -2.35 8.71
CA LYS A 243 19.42 -0.91 8.57
C LYS A 243 18.12 -0.20 8.18
N PHE A 244 17.74 0.82 8.93
CA PHE A 244 16.61 1.67 8.55
C PHE A 244 16.79 2.27 7.16
N LEU A 245 15.72 2.24 6.36
CA LEU A 245 15.66 2.94 5.09
C LEU A 245 15.27 4.40 5.33
N SER A 246 15.94 5.33 4.64
CA SER A 246 15.52 6.73 4.65
C SER A 246 14.20 6.90 3.89
N GLU A 247 13.51 8.03 4.09
CA GLU A 247 12.25 8.32 3.39
C GLU A 247 12.41 8.34 1.86
N SER A 248 13.61 8.68 1.36
CA SER A 248 13.94 8.66 -0.06
C SER A 248 14.26 7.27 -0.60
N ASP A 249 14.64 6.32 0.26
CA ASP A 249 15.03 4.98 -0.16
C ASP A 249 13.81 4.10 -0.46
N SER A 250 14.04 3.04 -1.21
CA SER A 250 13.02 2.02 -1.51
C SER A 250 13.67 0.66 -1.57
N TYR A 251 12.96 -0.37 -1.13
CA TYR A 251 13.38 -1.74 -1.37
C TYR A 251 13.12 -2.11 -2.83
N ILE A 252 14.11 -2.69 -3.51
CA ILE A 252 14.05 -2.97 -4.94
C ILE A 252 14.05 -4.49 -5.14
N VAL A 253 13.08 -5.00 -5.88
CA VAL A 253 13.05 -6.41 -6.32
C VAL A 253 12.82 -6.52 -7.80
N GLN A 254 13.47 -7.49 -8.43
CA GLN A 254 13.16 -7.87 -9.80
C GLN A 254 11.98 -8.83 -9.79
N VAL A 255 10.88 -8.47 -10.45
CA VAL A 255 9.69 -9.33 -10.54
C VAL A 255 9.74 -10.17 -11.82
N GLU A 256 9.32 -11.43 -11.68
CA GLU A 256 9.20 -12.38 -12.78
C GLU A 256 8.08 -13.39 -12.52
N GLY A 257 7.57 -13.99 -13.60
CA GLY A 257 6.52 -15.00 -13.52
C GLY A 257 5.12 -14.45 -13.21
N THR A 258 4.18 -15.36 -12.99
CA THR A 258 2.76 -15.06 -12.69
C THR A 258 2.54 -14.66 -11.23
N SER A 259 3.42 -15.10 -10.33
CA SER A 259 3.42 -14.75 -8.91
C SER A 259 4.85 -14.62 -8.39
N PHE A 260 5.10 -13.62 -7.54
CA PHE A 260 6.39 -13.40 -6.89
C PHE A 260 6.17 -13.10 -5.40
N THR A 261 6.96 -13.71 -4.53
CA THR A 261 6.87 -13.50 -3.07
C THR A 261 8.08 -12.72 -2.58
N THR A 262 7.85 -11.74 -1.70
CA THR A 262 8.91 -10.94 -1.12
C THR A 262 8.63 -10.60 0.35
N ASP A 263 9.71 -10.58 1.13
CA ASP A 263 9.68 -10.22 2.54
C ASP A 263 10.20 -8.79 2.72
N ILE A 264 9.38 -7.95 3.34
CA ILE A 264 9.72 -6.58 3.70
C ILE A 264 9.86 -6.50 5.21
N TYR A 265 11.03 -6.08 5.67
CA TYR A 265 11.29 -5.92 7.09
C TYR A 265 10.96 -4.51 7.56
N VAL A 266 10.34 -4.42 8.74
CA VAL A 266 10.09 -3.18 9.47
C VAL A 266 10.62 -3.32 10.89
N LYS A 267 11.00 -2.21 11.51
CA LYS A 267 11.40 -2.16 12.93
C LYS A 267 10.75 -0.98 13.65
N PRO A 268 10.49 -1.11 14.96
CA PRO A 268 10.02 0.02 15.73
C PRO A 268 11.11 1.08 15.86
N PHE A 269 10.81 2.35 15.61
CA PHE A 269 11.70 3.46 15.94
C PHE A 269 11.26 4.20 17.20
N GLU A 270 9.97 4.11 17.54
CA GLU A 270 9.43 4.50 18.85
C GLU A 270 9.39 3.25 19.73
N LEU A 271 10.24 3.21 20.74
CA LEU A 271 10.55 2.06 21.57
C LEU A 271 9.98 2.26 22.96
N SER A 272 9.49 1.20 23.60
CA SER A 272 8.92 1.26 24.95
C SER A 272 9.98 0.97 26.00
N VAL A 273 9.97 1.75 27.08
CA VAL A 273 10.70 1.44 28.32
C VAL A 273 10.08 0.19 28.95
N PRO A 274 10.86 -0.89 29.19
CA PRO A 274 10.38 -2.00 30.00
C PRO A 274 9.88 -1.50 31.34
N THR A 275 8.83 -2.11 31.88
CA THR A 275 8.43 -1.85 33.27
C THR A 275 9.57 -2.22 34.21
N LEU A 276 10.08 -1.24 34.93
CA LEU A 276 11.23 -1.39 35.82
C LEU A 276 10.79 -1.67 37.25
N GLN A 277 11.49 -2.60 37.87
CA GLN A 277 11.35 -2.90 39.29
C GLN A 277 12.71 -3.05 39.94
N GLY A 278 12.80 -2.85 41.24
CA GLY A 278 14.06 -2.99 41.95
C GLY A 278 13.96 -2.70 43.43
N GLN A 279 15.10 -2.46 44.03
CA GLN A 279 15.24 -2.09 45.43
C GLN A 279 16.33 -1.03 45.57
N ILE A 280 16.06 0.05 46.31
CA ILE A 280 17.10 1.01 46.70
C ILE A 280 17.67 0.68 48.08
N GLN A 281 18.89 1.11 48.30
CA GLN A 281 19.57 1.08 49.60
C GLN A 281 20.49 2.31 49.69
N LEU A 282 20.02 3.36 50.35
CA LEU A 282 20.72 4.63 50.46
C LEU A 282 21.86 4.59 51.49
N ASN A 283 21.64 3.90 52.62
CA ASN A 283 22.55 3.88 53.76
C ASN A 283 22.73 2.47 54.33
N GLY A 284 23.90 1.84 54.11
CA GLY A 284 24.38 0.66 54.87
C GLY A 284 23.51 -0.62 54.84
N SER A 285 24.08 -1.77 55.21
CA SER A 285 23.34 -3.03 55.28
C SER A 285 22.36 -3.05 56.46
N GLY A 286 21.11 -3.45 56.19
CA GLY A 286 20.07 -3.70 57.19
C GLY A 286 20.48 -4.75 58.24
N SER A 287 19.63 -4.98 59.23
CA SER A 287 19.85 -5.98 60.28
C SER A 287 19.83 -7.42 59.73
N SER A 288 20.19 -8.44 60.54
CA SER A 288 20.14 -9.86 60.09
C SER A 288 18.75 -10.33 59.62
N THR A 289 17.70 -9.60 60.00
CA THR A 289 16.29 -9.85 59.71
C THR A 289 15.70 -8.93 58.65
N GLU A 290 16.43 -7.90 58.20
CA GLU A 290 15.95 -6.86 57.28
C GLU A 290 16.91 -6.67 56.11
N ILE A 291 16.35 -6.44 54.92
CA ILE A 291 17.14 -6.08 53.74
C ILE A 291 16.78 -4.63 53.38
N GLY A 292 17.72 -3.71 53.62
CA GLY A 292 17.48 -2.26 53.57
C GLY A 292 17.09 -1.69 54.94
N THR A 293 16.67 -0.43 54.97
CA THR A 293 16.23 0.28 56.18
C THR A 293 14.91 1.03 55.92
N THR A 294 14.19 1.42 56.97
CA THR A 294 12.97 2.25 56.82
C THR A 294 13.25 3.62 56.19
N GLU A 295 14.51 4.09 56.16
CA GLU A 295 14.89 5.30 55.43
C GLU A 295 14.80 5.13 53.90
N ASP A 296 14.81 3.89 53.42
CA ASP A 296 14.67 3.55 52.01
C ASP A 296 13.20 3.57 51.55
N ASP A 297 12.24 3.59 52.48
CA ASP A 297 10.80 3.61 52.18
C ASP A 297 10.25 5.02 51.97
N ASN A 298 9.14 5.12 51.23
CA ASN A 298 8.47 6.37 50.90
C ASN A 298 9.37 7.38 50.17
N LYS A 299 10.42 6.89 49.51
CA LYS A 299 11.30 7.68 48.65
C LYS A 299 10.72 7.74 47.26
N LYS A 300 10.67 8.94 46.68
CA LYS A 300 10.33 9.11 45.28
C LYS A 300 11.52 8.67 44.42
N ILE A 301 11.21 7.91 43.38
CA ILE A 301 12.16 7.49 42.37
C ILE A 301 11.71 8.05 41.03
N PHE A 302 12.59 8.76 40.36
CA PHE A 302 12.40 9.23 39.00
C PHE A 302 13.17 8.38 38.00
N LEU A 303 12.55 8.13 36.85
CA LEU A 303 13.21 7.63 35.67
C LEU A 303 13.59 8.81 34.78
N ALA A 304 14.89 8.97 34.56
CA ALA A 304 15.44 10.01 33.74
C ALA A 304 16.36 9.47 32.63
N TYR A 305 16.64 10.30 31.64
CA TYR A 305 17.65 10.08 30.60
C TYR A 305 18.52 11.33 30.44
N LYS A 306 19.69 11.16 29.84
CA LYS A 306 20.58 12.28 29.53
C LYS A 306 20.25 12.83 28.13
N GLY A 307 19.87 14.11 28.07
CA GLY A 307 19.56 14.81 26.83
C GLY A 307 20.81 15.21 26.03
N GLU A 308 20.61 15.76 24.83
CA GLU A 308 21.68 16.31 23.99
C GLU A 308 22.38 17.51 24.65
N ASP A 309 21.67 18.23 25.51
CA ASP A 309 22.18 19.31 26.36
C ASP A 309 23.04 18.82 27.54
N SER A 310 23.26 17.50 27.61
CA SER A 310 23.97 16.82 28.71
C SER A 310 23.30 16.94 30.07
N LYS A 311 22.02 17.34 30.12
CA LYS A 311 21.23 17.43 31.35
C LYS A 311 20.36 16.20 31.54
N LEU A 312 19.91 15.98 32.78
CA LEU A 312 18.94 14.93 33.08
C LEU A 312 17.52 15.42 32.84
N HIS A 313 16.76 14.64 32.09
CA HIS A 313 15.34 14.88 31.80
C HIS A 313 14.53 13.71 32.33
N ILE A 314 13.48 13.98 33.10
CA ILE A 314 12.50 12.95 33.51
C ILE A 314 11.65 12.62 32.28
N PHE A 315 11.37 11.33 32.06
CA PHE A 315 10.44 10.92 31.00
C PHE A 315 9.06 11.54 31.22
N GLU A 316 8.42 12.04 30.16
CA GLU A 316 7.11 12.72 30.23
C GLU A 316 5.92 11.74 30.38
N THR A 317 5.95 10.87 31.39
CA THR A 317 4.85 9.94 31.72
C THR A 317 4.59 9.93 33.22
N SER A 318 3.35 9.69 33.65
CA SER A 318 3.06 9.59 35.09
C SER A 318 3.77 8.41 35.77
N SER A 319 4.10 7.36 35.02
CA SER A 319 4.87 6.21 35.51
C SER A 319 6.37 6.47 35.62
N SER A 320 6.86 7.63 35.19
CA SER A 320 8.28 8.00 35.33
C SER A 320 8.63 8.33 36.78
N GLU A 321 7.64 8.43 37.67
CA GLU A 321 7.79 8.60 39.10
C GLU A 321 7.12 7.41 39.81
N THR A 322 7.78 6.86 40.82
CA THR A 322 7.17 5.88 41.74
C THR A 322 7.64 6.15 43.16
N THR A 323 6.98 5.54 44.15
CA THR A 323 7.36 5.66 45.55
C THR A 323 7.78 4.30 46.08
N THR A 324 8.89 4.26 46.80
CA THR A 324 9.37 3.02 47.40
C THR A 324 8.48 2.55 48.54
N TYR A 325 8.44 1.24 48.75
CA TYR A 325 7.64 0.59 49.77
C TYR A 325 8.38 -0.55 50.45
N GLN A 326 7.90 -0.93 51.63
CA GLN A 326 8.31 -2.15 52.32
C GLN A 326 7.51 -3.36 51.83
N GLN A 327 8.16 -4.52 51.74
CA GLN A 327 7.55 -5.80 51.40
C GLN A 327 7.87 -6.86 52.46
N GLY A 328 6.87 -7.62 52.86
CA GLY A 328 6.96 -8.61 53.93
C GLY A 328 6.40 -8.08 55.26
N ASP A 329 6.10 -9.00 56.18
CA ASP A 329 5.45 -8.71 57.46
C ASP A 329 6.30 -9.12 58.68
N GLY A 330 7.49 -9.68 58.45
CA GLY A 330 8.32 -10.22 59.53
C GLY A 330 7.78 -11.51 60.16
N ALA A 331 6.61 -12.00 59.73
CA ALA A 331 5.94 -13.12 60.36
C ALA A 331 6.64 -14.45 60.02
N ASN A 332 6.72 -15.34 61.01
CA ASN A 332 7.30 -16.67 60.87
C ASN A 332 8.75 -16.69 60.34
N GLY A 333 9.54 -15.65 60.62
CA GLY A 333 10.92 -15.53 60.14
C GLY A 333 11.07 -15.04 58.69
N SER A 334 9.97 -14.58 58.07
CA SER A 334 10.02 -13.88 56.78
C SER A 334 10.79 -12.57 56.93
N ARG A 335 11.66 -12.26 55.97
CA ARG A 335 12.44 -11.01 55.99
C ARG A 335 11.59 -9.83 55.52
N ILE A 336 11.70 -8.71 56.22
CA ILE A 336 11.18 -7.43 55.73
C ILE A 336 12.20 -6.85 54.76
N THR A 337 11.73 -6.45 53.59
CA THR A 337 12.56 -5.80 52.56
C THR A 337 12.08 -4.39 52.33
N HIS A 338 12.93 -3.42 52.61
CA HIS A 338 12.64 -1.99 52.45
C HIS A 338 13.11 -1.48 51.08
N GLY A 339 12.57 -0.33 50.66
CA GLY A 339 13.03 0.36 49.47
C GLY A 339 12.64 -0.30 48.14
N LYS A 340 11.64 -1.18 48.12
CA LYS A 340 11.16 -1.81 46.88
C LYS A 340 10.42 -0.81 46.02
N PHE A 341 10.51 -0.96 44.70
CA PHE A 341 9.69 -0.22 43.76
C PHE A 341 9.29 -1.10 42.57
N SER A 342 8.17 -0.76 41.95
CA SER A 342 7.65 -1.40 40.74
C SER A 342 7.01 -0.35 39.82
N ASP A 343 6.67 -0.80 38.62
CA ASP A 343 5.88 -0.04 37.62
C ASP A 343 6.56 1.22 37.05
N LEU A 344 7.84 1.45 37.40
CA LEU A 344 8.62 2.60 36.94
C LEU A 344 8.85 2.51 35.42
N GLY A 345 8.53 3.59 34.70
CA GLY A 345 8.68 3.71 33.24
C GLY A 345 7.57 3.07 32.41
N THR A 346 6.53 2.51 33.02
CA THR A 346 5.44 1.81 32.30
C THR A 346 4.70 2.71 31.30
N GLY A 347 4.95 2.53 30.01
CA GLY A 347 4.36 3.35 28.94
C GLY A 347 5.20 4.55 28.54
N ALA A 348 6.36 4.77 29.17
CA ALA A 348 7.38 5.67 28.65
C ALA A 348 7.95 5.12 27.34
N THR A 349 8.25 6.03 26.42
CA THR A 349 8.84 5.69 25.12
C THR A 349 10.08 6.54 24.84
N TRP A 350 10.94 6.04 23.96
CA TRP A 350 12.04 6.81 23.39
C TRP A 350 12.15 6.55 21.89
N THR A 351 12.75 7.49 21.16
CA THR A 351 12.96 7.35 19.72
C THR A 351 14.40 6.97 19.41
N ASN A 352 14.61 5.95 18.56
CA ASN A 352 15.92 5.64 18.00
C ASN A 352 15.76 5.14 16.54
N LYS A 353 16.31 5.90 15.59
CA LYS A 353 16.29 5.61 14.15
C LYS A 353 17.64 5.14 13.59
N THR A 354 18.62 4.85 14.44
CA THR A 354 20.00 4.57 14.02
C THR A 354 20.47 3.16 14.31
N TYR A 355 19.76 2.41 15.18
CA TYR A 355 20.18 1.07 15.56
C TYR A 355 20.03 0.05 14.42
N THR A 356 21.03 -0.81 14.27
CA THR A 356 21.09 -1.83 13.20
C THR A 356 20.72 -3.22 13.69
N GLU A 357 20.82 -3.50 14.98
CA GLU A 357 20.43 -4.79 15.56
C GLU A 357 18.90 -4.96 15.64
N LYS A 358 18.46 -6.12 16.15
CA LYS A 358 17.05 -6.43 16.41
C LYS A 358 16.46 -5.59 17.55
N TYR A 359 17.31 -5.18 18.48
CA TYR A 359 16.97 -4.31 19.60
C TYR A 359 18.04 -3.21 19.72
N THR A 360 17.76 -2.23 20.56
CA THR A 360 18.74 -1.23 20.97
C THR A 360 18.74 -1.11 22.48
N THR A 361 19.80 -0.50 23.01
CA THR A 361 19.93 -0.21 24.42
C THR A 361 19.72 1.27 24.68
N LEU A 362 19.17 1.59 25.85
CA LEU A 362 19.06 2.94 26.35
C LEU A 362 19.77 3.03 27.71
N GLU A 363 20.65 4.02 27.87
CA GLU A 363 21.17 4.38 29.18
C GLU A 363 20.11 5.21 29.91
N ILE A 364 19.72 4.75 31.10
CA ILE A 364 18.75 5.42 31.98
C ILE A 364 19.40 5.78 33.31
N TYR A 365 18.79 6.76 33.96
CA TYR A 365 19.18 7.29 35.25
C TYR A 365 18.03 7.04 36.22
N VAL A 366 18.25 6.17 37.19
CA VAL A 366 17.30 5.96 38.29
C VAL A 366 17.68 6.92 39.39
N VAL A 367 16.89 7.97 39.56
CA VAL A 367 17.16 9.07 40.50
C VAL A 367 16.29 8.89 41.73
N VAL A 368 16.89 8.93 42.91
CA VAL A 368 16.19 8.91 44.20
C VAL A 368 16.14 10.34 44.72
N ASP A 369 14.93 10.83 44.96
CA ASP A 369 14.68 12.14 45.57
C ASP A 369 15.21 12.11 47.01
N CYS A 370 16.34 12.80 47.21
CA CYS A 370 16.96 12.98 48.53
C CYS A 370 16.84 14.43 49.00
N GLY A 371 16.32 15.30 48.14
CA GLY A 371 16.32 16.74 48.32
C GLY A 371 15.09 17.29 49.02
N SER A 372 14.97 18.62 48.93
CA SER A 372 13.91 19.39 49.58
C SER A 372 12.84 19.87 48.61
N ILE A 373 13.06 19.70 47.30
CA ILE A 373 12.15 20.17 46.25
C ILE A 373 11.41 18.97 45.66
N GLU A 374 10.22 18.71 46.16
CA GLU A 374 9.39 17.59 45.70
C GLU A 374 9.09 17.68 44.19
N GLY A 375 9.33 16.57 43.49
CA GLY A 375 8.95 16.42 42.08
C GLY A 375 9.89 17.08 41.08
N LYS A 376 11.11 17.45 41.48
CA LYS A 376 12.16 17.95 40.58
C LYS A 376 13.48 17.29 40.93
N ILE A 377 14.29 17.04 39.90
CA ILE A 377 15.67 16.63 40.11
C ILE A 377 16.47 17.86 40.56
N ASP A 378 17.12 17.76 41.72
CA ASP A 378 18.04 18.78 42.25
C ASP A 378 19.43 18.23 42.58
N SER A 379 20.37 19.11 42.95
CA SER A 379 21.77 18.74 43.16
C SER A 379 22.01 17.77 44.33
N THR A 380 21.05 17.67 45.26
CA THR A 380 21.13 16.82 46.44
C THR A 380 20.61 15.40 46.18
N ASP A 381 19.97 15.18 45.03
CA ASP A 381 19.50 13.87 44.63
C ASP A 381 20.64 12.92 44.28
N LYS A 382 20.30 11.64 44.30
CA LYS A 382 21.23 10.53 44.09
C LYS A 382 20.77 9.71 42.90
N TYR A 383 21.68 9.29 42.02
CA TYR A 383 21.32 8.50 40.85
C TYR A 383 22.20 7.27 40.65
N GLN A 384 21.66 6.27 39.95
CA GLN A 384 22.42 5.16 39.42
C GLN A 384 22.12 4.98 37.93
N ILE A 385 23.17 4.75 37.15
CA ILE A 385 23.07 4.49 35.71
C ILE A 385 22.75 3.01 35.49
N LYS A 386 21.78 2.74 34.62
CA LYS A 386 21.45 1.40 34.13
C LYS A 386 21.30 1.41 32.62
N THR A 387 21.42 0.24 32.02
CA THR A 387 21.20 0.04 30.59
C THR A 387 20.04 -0.91 30.42
N ILE A 388 19.00 -0.46 29.72
CA ILE A 388 17.81 -1.26 29.43
C ILE A 388 17.77 -1.61 27.95
N ARG A 389 17.07 -2.69 27.60
CA ARG A 389 16.90 -3.13 26.21
C ARG A 389 15.48 -2.92 25.70
N SER A 390 15.35 -2.52 24.45
CA SER A 390 14.06 -2.23 23.81
C SER A 390 13.19 -3.46 23.54
N ASP A 391 13.73 -4.68 23.61
CA ASP A 391 12.99 -5.93 23.42
C ASP A 391 12.45 -6.53 24.72
N LYS A 392 12.66 -5.86 25.86
CA LYS A 392 12.15 -6.31 27.16
C LYS A 392 10.83 -5.62 27.47
N LEU A 393 9.88 -6.41 27.98
CA LEU A 393 8.62 -5.88 28.53
C LEU A 393 8.78 -5.45 29.99
N SER A 394 9.69 -6.08 30.72
CA SER A 394 9.98 -5.81 32.13
C SER A 394 11.44 -6.06 32.45
N GLU A 395 12.00 -5.31 33.38
CA GLU A 395 13.37 -5.46 33.82
C GLU A 395 13.52 -5.26 35.34
N ASN A 396 14.19 -6.20 36.01
CA ASN A 396 14.53 -6.08 37.42
C ASN A 396 15.94 -5.51 37.54
N LEU A 397 16.04 -4.28 38.03
CA LEU A 397 17.30 -3.54 38.18
C LEU A 397 18.15 -4.04 39.35
N GLY A 398 17.61 -4.96 40.15
CA GLY A 398 18.26 -5.54 41.32
C GLY A 398 18.31 -4.57 42.49
N LEU A 399 19.39 -4.66 43.27
CA LEU A 399 19.69 -3.75 44.37
C LEU A 399 20.50 -2.55 43.86
N LEU A 400 20.02 -1.34 44.14
CA LEU A 400 20.64 -0.07 43.82
C LEU A 400 21.24 0.51 45.11
N ASN A 401 22.56 0.43 45.28
CA ASN A 401 23.24 0.77 46.55
C ASN A 401 24.50 1.64 46.39
N SER A 402 24.86 2.00 45.17
CA SER A 402 26.06 2.77 44.83
C SER A 402 25.62 3.96 43.98
N PHE A 403 25.09 4.98 44.65
CA PHE A 403 24.56 6.16 43.98
C PHE A 403 25.61 7.27 43.87
N SER A 404 25.60 7.95 42.73
CA SER A 404 26.33 9.20 42.50
C SER A 404 25.45 10.39 42.86
N GLU A 405 26.06 11.50 43.30
CA GLU A 405 25.33 12.76 43.53
C GLU A 405 25.03 13.47 42.21
N VAL A 406 23.80 13.95 42.07
CA VAL A 406 23.36 14.70 40.89
C VAL A 406 24.12 16.01 40.73
N GLY A 407 24.64 16.63 41.80
CA GLY A 407 25.46 17.84 41.73
C GLY A 407 26.72 17.73 40.84
N THR A 408 27.08 16.52 40.39
CA THR A 408 28.14 16.26 39.40
C THR A 408 27.69 16.39 37.94
N LEU A 409 26.38 16.49 37.69
CA LEU A 409 25.75 16.64 36.38
C LEU A 409 25.17 18.05 36.24
N ALA A 410 25.12 18.58 35.01
CA ALA A 410 24.40 19.81 34.73
C ALA A 410 22.89 19.54 34.82
N LEU A 411 22.16 20.34 35.60
CA LEU A 411 20.69 20.37 35.67
C LEU A 411 20.11 21.44 34.74
#